data_AF-A0A7X9X1C7-F1
#
_entry.id   AF-A0A7X9X1C7-F1
#
_cell.length_a   1.000
_cell.length_b   1.000
_cell.length_c   1.000
_cell.angle_alpha   90.00
_cell.angle_beta   90.00
_cell.angle_gamma   90.00
#
_symmetry.space_group_name_H-M   'P 1'
#
loop_
_entity.id
_entity.type
_entity.pdbx_description
1 polymer ?
#
loop_
_entity_poly.entity_id
_entity_poly.type
_entity_poly.pdbx_seq_one_letter_code
_entity_poly.pdbx_strand_id
1 'polypeptide(L)'
;MPVNSDHALLPSAPVQLERSFALADEAATQAFGARFAQAIESVREASRQHAAPQPDEAHSAADSHPFNGLQVQLIGDLGAGKTTLVRATLRGLGHAGRVRSPTYTLVEPYMLERPAGELALYHFDLYRFTDPAEWADAGFREYFDSGAICLVEWPQRAGSLLGVPDLVFSLELDGDADARKLVARAYSESGKACLERC
;
A
#
# COMPACT_ATOMS: atom_id res chain seq x y z
N MET A 1 10.45 -21.23 -26.28
CA MET A 1 9.43 -20.49 -25.52
C MET A 1 10.09 -19.21 -25.03
N PRO A 2 9.58 -18.00 -25.33
CA PRO A 2 10.18 -16.84 -24.69
C PRO A 2 9.83 -16.91 -23.19
N VAL A 3 10.86 -16.79 -22.36
CA VAL A 3 10.71 -16.53 -20.93
C VAL A 3 10.06 -15.16 -20.85
N ASN A 4 8.76 -15.10 -20.56
CA ASN A 4 8.13 -13.82 -20.24
C ASN A 4 8.78 -13.38 -18.93
N SER A 5 9.72 -12.45 -19.03
CA SER A 5 10.35 -11.82 -17.88
C SER A 5 9.22 -11.16 -17.09
N ASP A 6 9.02 -11.60 -15.84
CA ASP A 6 8.11 -11.00 -14.84
C ASP A 6 8.63 -9.60 -14.46
N HIS A 7 8.91 -8.74 -15.44
CA HIS A 7 9.31 -7.37 -15.21
C HIS A 7 8.09 -6.63 -14.69
N ALA A 8 8.19 -6.27 -13.41
CA ALA A 8 7.40 -5.26 -12.75
C ALA A 8 7.06 -4.11 -13.71
N LEU A 9 5.80 -4.03 -14.14
CA LEU A 9 5.31 -2.86 -14.86
C LEU A 9 5.12 -1.75 -13.82
N LEU A 10 6.17 -0.95 -13.62
CA LEU A 10 6.01 0.31 -12.91
C LEU A 10 4.99 1.18 -13.66
N PRO A 11 4.13 1.94 -12.96
CA PRO A 11 3.22 2.87 -13.59
C PRO A 11 3.98 3.85 -14.51
N SER A 12 3.38 4.23 -15.64
CA SER A 12 3.94 5.25 -16.53
C SER A 12 3.79 6.69 -15.99
N ALA A 13 3.08 6.86 -14.87
CA ALA A 13 2.89 8.14 -14.21
C ALA A 13 4.22 8.68 -13.63
N PRO A 14 4.41 10.01 -13.54
CA PRO A 14 5.62 10.57 -12.97
C PRO A 14 5.73 10.24 -11.49
N VAL A 15 6.92 9.81 -11.06
CA VAL A 15 7.24 9.61 -9.65
C VAL A 15 7.38 10.97 -8.98
N GLN A 16 6.62 11.19 -7.91
CA GLN A 16 6.68 12.42 -7.13
C GLN A 16 7.78 12.40 -6.06
N LEU A 17 8.07 11.21 -5.51
CA LEU A 17 9.14 10.99 -4.53
C LEU A 17 9.64 9.54 -4.63
N GLU A 18 10.95 9.35 -4.63
CA GLU A 18 11.59 8.03 -4.52
C GLU A 18 12.50 7.99 -3.29
N ARG A 19 12.44 6.90 -2.53
CA ARG A 19 13.37 6.62 -1.42
C ARG A 19 13.83 5.17 -1.46
N SER A 20 15.05 4.92 -1.03
CA SER A 20 15.61 3.58 -0.88
C SER A 20 15.93 3.29 0.58
N PHE A 21 15.58 2.10 1.04
CA PHE A 21 15.80 1.62 2.40
C PHE A 21 16.54 0.29 2.38
N ALA A 22 17.60 0.18 3.17
CA ALA A 22 18.24 -1.09 3.47
C ALA A 22 17.50 -1.76 4.64
N LEU A 23 16.95 -2.94 4.41
CA LEU A 23 16.27 -3.76 5.42
C LEU A 23 17.18 -4.94 5.71
N ALA A 24 18.08 -4.79 6.69
CA ALA A 24 19.14 -5.76 6.96
C ALA A 24 18.63 -7.17 7.33
N ASP A 25 17.43 -7.24 7.90
CA ASP A 25 16.79 -8.48 8.36
C ASP A 25 15.26 -8.32 8.46
N GLU A 26 14.60 -9.35 9.01
CA GLU A 26 13.16 -9.31 9.28
C GLU A 26 12.79 -8.19 10.26
N ALA A 27 13.62 -7.91 11.28
CA ALA A 27 13.33 -6.87 12.27
C ALA A 27 13.36 -5.47 11.64
N ALA A 28 14.27 -5.21 10.71
CA ALA A 28 14.31 -3.98 9.92
C ALA A 28 13.07 -3.84 9.03
N THR A 29 12.59 -4.95 8.44
CA THR A 29 11.32 -4.98 7.70
C THR A 29 10.13 -4.65 8.61
N GLN A 30 10.10 -5.23 9.82
CA GLN A 30 9.08 -4.95 10.82
C GLN A 30 9.08 -3.47 11.25
N ALA A 31 10.28 -2.91 11.49
CA ALA A 31 10.45 -1.51 11.87
C ALA A 31 10.01 -0.56 10.76
N PHE A 32 10.33 -0.86 9.50
CA PHE A 32 9.83 -0.08 8.36
C PHE A 32 8.29 -0.14 8.27
N GLY A 33 7.69 -1.34 8.37
CA GLY A 33 6.24 -1.49 8.37
C GLY A 33 5.54 -0.70 9.49
N ALA A 34 6.13 -0.67 10.69
CA ALA A 34 5.63 0.13 11.81
C ALA A 34 5.74 1.64 11.57
N ARG A 35 6.86 2.13 11.01
CA ARG A 35 6.99 3.54 10.62
C ARG A 35 5.98 3.93 9.54
N PHE A 36 5.81 3.07 8.55
CA PHE A 36 4.82 3.29 7.49
C PHE A 36 3.39 3.34 8.03
N ALA A 37 3.05 2.47 8.99
CA ALA A 37 1.76 2.53 9.69
C ALA A 37 1.55 3.86 10.44
N GLN A 38 2.57 4.35 11.15
CA GLN A 38 2.52 5.65 11.83
C GLN A 38 2.37 6.81 10.83
N ALA A 39 3.05 6.73 9.69
CA ALA A 39 2.93 7.71 8.61
C ALA A 39 1.51 7.77 8.03
N ILE A 40 0.86 6.61 7.83
CA ILE A 40 -0.54 6.53 7.40
C ILE A 40 -1.44 7.25 8.40
N GLU A 41 -1.35 6.94 9.69
CA GLU A 41 -2.20 7.57 10.70
C GLU A 41 -1.96 9.08 10.80
N SER A 42 -0.69 9.52 10.78
CA SER A 42 -0.35 10.95 10.80
C SER A 42 -0.95 11.71 9.62
N VAL A 43 -0.91 11.15 8.41
CA VAL A 43 -1.49 11.78 7.20
C VAL A 43 -3.02 11.79 7.29
N ARG A 44 -3.65 10.71 7.77
CA ARG A 44 -5.10 10.63 7.96
C ARG A 44 -5.60 11.64 8.98
N GLU A 45 -4.93 11.76 10.12
CA GLU A 45 -5.27 12.71 11.17
C GLU A 45 -5.11 14.17 10.70
N ALA A 46 -4.00 14.48 10.02
CA ALA A 46 -3.79 15.79 9.43
C ALA A 46 -4.89 16.15 8.42
N SER A 47 -5.31 15.20 7.58
CA SER A 47 -6.37 15.42 6.60
C SER A 47 -7.73 15.68 7.24
N ARG A 48 -8.04 15.03 8.38
CA ARG A 48 -9.27 15.27 9.15
C ARG A 48 -9.32 16.64 9.80
N GLN A 49 -8.19 17.11 10.34
CA GLN A 49 -8.11 18.44 10.96
C GLN A 49 -8.42 19.56 9.97
N HIS A 50 -8.06 19.38 8.69
CA HIS A 50 -8.38 20.33 7.62
C HIS A 50 -9.79 20.16 7.04
N ALA A 51 -10.44 19.02 7.24
CA ALA A 51 -11.79 18.72 6.73
C ALA A 51 -12.92 19.15 7.69
N ALA A 52 -12.61 19.58 8.92
CA ALA A 52 -13.63 20.10 9.84
C ALA A 52 -14.16 21.46 9.32
N PRO A 53 -15.49 21.66 9.20
CA PRO A 53 -16.04 22.92 8.73
C PRO A 53 -15.68 24.04 9.71
N GLN A 54 -14.84 24.98 9.28
CA GLN A 54 -14.64 26.24 10.00
C GLN A 54 -15.86 27.14 9.77
N PRO A 55 -16.50 27.70 10.83
CA PRO A 55 -17.76 28.41 10.66
C PRO A 55 -17.74 29.71 9.85
N ASP A 56 -16.59 30.29 9.48
CA ASP A 56 -16.58 31.71 9.05
C ASP A 56 -15.51 32.17 8.03
N GLU A 57 -14.80 31.30 7.31
CA GLU A 57 -13.73 31.77 6.40
C GLU A 57 -13.95 31.44 4.92
N ALA A 58 -14.58 32.40 4.23
CA ALA A 58 -14.41 32.57 2.79
C ALA A 58 -12.99 33.13 2.53
N HIS A 59 -12.17 32.35 1.80
CA HIS A 59 -10.82 32.67 1.30
C HIS A 59 -9.60 32.27 2.17
N SER A 60 -9.16 31.01 2.04
CA SER A 60 -7.92 30.69 1.30
C SER A 60 -7.81 29.17 1.11
N ALA A 61 -7.98 28.70 -0.13
CA ALA A 61 -7.82 27.30 -0.48
C ALA A 61 -6.33 26.99 -0.65
N ALA A 62 -5.64 26.67 0.43
CA ALA A 62 -4.31 26.06 0.39
C ALA A 62 -4.44 24.55 0.64
N ASP A 63 -4.45 23.79 -0.45
CA ASP A 63 -4.01 22.39 -0.58
C ASP A 63 -4.48 21.34 0.45
N SER A 64 -5.64 21.50 1.09
CA SER A 64 -6.21 20.41 1.91
C SER A 64 -6.78 19.31 1.01
N HIS A 65 -5.96 18.33 0.65
CA HIS A 65 -6.40 17.14 -0.08
C HIS A 65 -6.94 16.13 0.95
N PRO A 66 -8.23 15.76 0.90
CA PRO A 66 -8.77 14.76 1.82
C PRO A 66 -8.08 13.41 1.59
N PHE A 67 -7.79 12.69 2.68
CA PHE A 67 -7.28 11.33 2.58
C PHE A 67 -8.40 10.42 2.06
N ASN A 68 -8.30 10.05 0.79
CA ASN A 68 -9.32 9.27 0.07
C ASN A 68 -8.94 7.78 -0.05
N GLY A 69 -8.26 7.24 0.96
CA GLY A 69 -7.68 5.89 0.92
C GLY A 69 -6.20 5.90 0.54
N LEU A 70 -5.64 4.70 0.40
CA LEU A 70 -4.24 4.53 -0.02
C LEU A 70 -4.04 3.18 -0.71
N GLN A 71 -3.66 3.19 -1.98
CA GLN A 71 -3.28 2.00 -2.74
C GLN A 71 -1.76 1.83 -2.76
N VAL A 72 -1.29 0.76 -2.13
CA VAL A 72 0.13 0.40 -2.06
C VAL A 72 0.35 -0.91 -2.83
N GLN A 73 1.18 -0.84 -3.87
CA GLN A 73 1.54 -1.98 -4.69
C GLN A 73 2.90 -2.55 -4.26
N LEU A 74 2.95 -3.82 -3.88
CA LEU A 74 4.16 -4.52 -3.45
C LEU A 74 4.67 -5.45 -4.55
N ILE A 75 5.88 -5.18 -5.02
CA ILE A 75 6.54 -5.91 -6.10
C ILE A 75 7.83 -6.52 -5.58
N GLY A 76 8.16 -7.71 -6.06
CA GLY A 76 9.37 -8.45 -5.72
C GLY A 76 9.16 -9.93 -5.93
N ASP A 77 10.25 -10.68 -6.02
CA ASP A 77 10.21 -12.12 -6.28
C ASP A 77 9.55 -12.91 -5.14
N LEU A 78 9.34 -14.21 -5.38
CA LEU A 78 8.91 -15.13 -4.33
C LEU A 78 9.96 -15.13 -3.21
N GLY A 79 9.52 -14.88 -1.96
CA GLY A 79 10.44 -14.77 -0.81
C GLY A 79 11.05 -13.37 -0.59
N ALA A 80 10.76 -12.38 -1.45
CA ALA A 80 11.24 -11.00 -1.28
C ALA A 80 10.69 -10.29 -0.02
N GLY A 81 9.71 -10.88 0.68
CA GLY A 81 9.21 -10.35 1.95
C GLY A 81 7.96 -9.46 1.85
N LYS A 82 7.27 -9.46 0.71
CA LYS A 82 6.02 -8.70 0.48
C LYS A 82 4.97 -8.91 1.60
N THR A 83 4.56 -10.15 1.85
CA THR A 83 3.63 -10.48 2.95
C THR A 83 4.17 -10.12 4.33
N THR A 84 5.49 -10.19 4.53
CA THR A 84 6.12 -9.79 5.80
C THR A 84 5.98 -8.28 6.03
N LEU A 85 6.17 -7.48 4.99
CA LEU A 85 5.93 -6.04 5.03
C LEU A 85 4.45 -5.71 5.26
N VAL A 86 3.52 -6.35 4.54
CA VAL A 86 2.07 -6.18 4.76
C VAL A 86 1.69 -6.47 6.22
N ARG A 87 2.18 -7.59 6.76
CA ARG A 87 1.96 -7.98 8.15
C ARG A 87 2.52 -6.96 9.13
N ALA A 88 3.72 -6.45 8.88
CA ALA A 88 4.34 -5.43 9.72
C ALA A 88 3.51 -4.14 9.74
N THR A 89 3.02 -3.69 8.58
CA THR A 89 2.15 -2.52 8.47
C THR A 89 0.82 -2.73 9.19
N LEU A 90 0.13 -3.86 8.98
CA LEU A 90 -1.12 -4.17 9.67
C LEU A 90 -0.96 -4.21 11.20
N ARG A 91 0.14 -4.81 11.68
CA ARG A 91 0.47 -4.81 13.12
C ARG A 91 0.76 -3.42 13.65
N GLY A 92 1.50 -2.60 12.90
CA GLY A 92 1.76 -1.20 13.24
C GLY A 92 0.49 -0.36 13.32
N LEU A 93 -0.53 -0.71 12.52
CA LEU A 93 -1.87 -0.12 12.59
C LEU A 93 -2.75 -0.74 13.70
N GLY A 94 -2.22 -1.64 14.52
CA GLY A 94 -2.94 -2.20 15.67
C GLY A 94 -3.74 -3.46 15.38
N HIS A 95 -3.60 -4.10 14.21
CA HIS A 95 -4.16 -5.43 14.01
C HIS A 95 -3.40 -6.46 14.86
N ALA A 96 -4.07 -7.04 15.86
CA ALA A 96 -3.50 -8.06 16.74
C ALA A 96 -3.67 -9.50 16.22
N GLY A 97 -4.48 -9.67 15.18
CA GLY A 97 -4.78 -10.97 14.59
C GLY A 97 -3.68 -11.51 13.68
N ARG A 98 -4.00 -12.63 13.04
CA ARG A 98 -3.05 -13.42 12.29
C ARG A 98 -3.10 -13.06 10.81
N VAL A 99 -2.05 -12.41 10.32
CA VAL A 99 -1.93 -12.03 8.90
C VAL A 99 -1.21 -13.12 8.11
N ARG A 100 -1.94 -13.76 7.18
CA ARG A 100 -1.40 -14.66 6.15
C ARG A 100 -1.61 -14.02 4.78
N SER A 101 -0.84 -14.47 3.78
CA SER A 101 -1.15 -14.09 2.39
C SER A 101 -2.46 -14.76 1.95
N PRO A 102 -3.39 -14.01 1.35
CA PRO A 102 -4.64 -14.52 0.80
C PRO A 102 -4.47 -15.12 -0.60
N THR A 103 -3.39 -15.88 -0.88
CA THR A 103 -3.08 -16.38 -2.23
C THR A 103 -4.24 -17.11 -2.92
N TYR A 104 -5.14 -17.77 -2.16
CA TYR A 104 -6.29 -18.51 -2.71
C TYR A 104 -7.61 -17.73 -2.64
N THR A 105 -7.80 -16.86 -1.65
CA THR A 105 -8.98 -16.00 -1.54
C THR A 105 -8.84 -14.70 -2.31
N LEU A 106 -7.62 -14.40 -2.79
CA LEU A 106 -7.14 -13.19 -3.47
C LEU A 106 -7.19 -11.92 -2.62
N VAL A 107 -8.16 -11.79 -1.71
CA VAL A 107 -8.33 -10.68 -0.79
C VAL A 107 -8.61 -11.16 0.63
N GLU A 108 -8.10 -10.43 1.62
CA GLU A 108 -8.46 -10.57 3.04
C GLU A 108 -8.77 -9.17 3.61
N PRO A 109 -9.98 -8.95 4.17
CA PRO A 109 -10.35 -7.69 4.80
C PRO A 109 -9.86 -7.60 6.25
N TYR A 110 -9.46 -6.40 6.67
CA TYR A 110 -9.07 -6.07 8.03
C TYR A 110 -9.76 -4.77 8.45
N MET A 111 -10.70 -4.88 9.38
CA MET A 111 -11.43 -3.74 9.94
C MET A 111 -10.84 -3.34 11.28
N LEU A 112 -10.37 -2.10 11.38
CA LEU A 112 -9.72 -1.58 12.58
C LEU A 112 -10.52 -0.42 13.18
N GLU A 113 -10.95 -0.57 14.42
CA GLU A 113 -11.63 0.47 15.18
C GLU A 113 -10.71 1.69 15.41
N ARG A 114 -11.26 2.90 15.21
CA ARG A 114 -10.63 4.17 15.60
C ARG A 114 -11.64 5.07 16.31
N PRO A 115 -11.18 6.05 17.11
CA PRO A 115 -12.07 7.04 17.72
C PRO A 115 -12.98 7.79 16.73
N ALA A 116 -12.52 7.95 15.48
CA ALA A 116 -13.24 8.67 14.43
C ALA A 116 -13.90 7.74 13.38
N GLY A 117 -14.20 6.49 13.75
CA GLY A 117 -14.82 5.49 12.89
C GLY A 117 -13.89 4.32 12.52
N GLU A 118 -14.35 3.44 11.64
CA GLU A 118 -13.60 2.27 11.21
C GLU A 118 -12.53 2.65 10.15
N LEU A 119 -11.36 2.02 10.23
CA LEU A 119 -10.37 1.99 9.14
C LEU A 119 -10.43 0.62 8.47
N ALA A 120 -10.93 0.60 7.24
CA ALA A 120 -10.90 -0.59 6.39
C ALA A 120 -9.54 -0.73 5.69
N LEU A 121 -8.97 -1.93 5.75
CA LEU A 121 -7.83 -2.34 4.96
C LEU A 121 -8.13 -3.63 4.20
N TYR A 122 -7.60 -3.73 2.99
CA TYR A 122 -7.71 -4.92 2.16
C TYR A 122 -6.32 -5.36 1.73
N HIS A 123 -5.95 -6.58 2.10
CA HIS A 123 -4.73 -7.22 1.63
C HIS A 123 -5.09 -8.04 0.41
N PHE A 124 -4.52 -7.70 -0.74
CA PHE A 124 -4.62 -8.50 -1.96
C PHE A 124 -3.33 -9.29 -2.19
N ASP A 125 -3.46 -10.54 -2.59
CA ASP A 125 -2.37 -11.31 -3.20
C ASP A 125 -2.84 -11.90 -4.52
N LEU A 126 -2.37 -11.29 -5.60
CA LEU A 126 -2.79 -11.59 -6.95
C LEU A 126 -1.91 -12.65 -7.63
N TYR A 127 -1.03 -13.34 -6.90
CA TYR A 127 -0.11 -14.33 -7.48
C TYR A 127 -0.83 -15.38 -8.35
N ARG A 128 -2.03 -15.79 -7.93
CA ARG A 128 -2.89 -16.77 -8.64
C ARG A 128 -4.00 -16.14 -9.48
N PHE A 129 -4.09 -14.81 -9.53
CA PHE A 129 -5.03 -14.13 -10.39
C PHE A 129 -4.57 -14.27 -11.84
N THR A 130 -5.41 -14.88 -12.69
CA THR A 130 -5.03 -15.23 -14.07
C THR A 130 -6.01 -14.73 -15.12
N ASP A 131 -7.27 -14.47 -14.75
CA ASP A 131 -8.30 -14.00 -15.66
C ASP A 131 -8.79 -12.59 -15.28
N PRO A 132 -8.51 -11.57 -16.10
CA PRO A 132 -9.07 -10.23 -15.93
C PRO A 132 -10.59 -10.17 -15.79
N ALA A 133 -11.35 -11.12 -16.34
CA ALA A 133 -12.81 -11.17 -16.21
C ALA A 133 -13.26 -11.35 -14.74
N GLU A 134 -12.50 -12.13 -13.96
CA GLU A 134 -12.77 -12.35 -12.53
C GLU A 134 -12.70 -11.05 -11.72
N TRP A 135 -12.00 -10.03 -12.20
CA TRP A 135 -11.93 -8.72 -11.52
C TRP A 135 -13.30 -8.07 -11.36
N ALA A 136 -14.09 -8.11 -12.44
CA ALA A 136 -15.43 -7.53 -12.46
C ALA A 136 -16.41 -8.42 -11.69
N ASP A 137 -16.34 -9.73 -11.90
CA ASP A 137 -17.23 -10.70 -11.24
C ASP A 137 -17.04 -10.73 -9.72
N ALA A 138 -15.81 -10.55 -9.24
CA ALA A 138 -15.49 -10.46 -7.82
C ALA A 138 -15.75 -9.08 -7.20
N GLY A 139 -16.13 -8.08 -8.00
CA GLY A 139 -16.40 -6.72 -7.53
C GLY A 139 -15.16 -6.00 -6.98
N PHE A 140 -13.94 -6.39 -7.38
CA PHE A 140 -12.72 -5.91 -6.73
C PHE A 140 -12.51 -4.41 -6.80
N ARG A 141 -13.04 -3.77 -7.85
CA ARG A 141 -13.01 -2.32 -8.03
C ARG A 141 -13.60 -1.56 -6.84
N GLU A 142 -14.65 -2.09 -6.22
CA GLU A 142 -15.36 -1.41 -5.12
C GLU A 142 -14.46 -1.20 -3.90
N TYR A 143 -13.49 -2.09 -3.65
CA TYR A 143 -12.54 -1.94 -2.54
C TYR A 143 -11.57 -0.76 -2.73
N PHE A 144 -11.16 -0.49 -3.96
CA PHE A 144 -10.26 0.63 -4.27
C PHE A 144 -11.02 1.97 -4.27
N ASP A 145 -12.30 1.95 -4.66
CA ASP A 145 -13.17 3.13 -4.68
C ASP A 145 -13.76 3.45 -3.30
N SER A 146 -13.63 2.58 -2.28
CA SER A 146 -14.26 2.76 -0.96
C SER A 146 -13.50 3.67 0.01
N GLY A 147 -12.39 4.29 -0.40
CA GLY A 147 -11.52 5.08 0.49
C GLY A 147 -10.75 4.26 1.52
N ALA A 148 -10.59 2.96 1.27
CA ALA A 148 -9.83 2.04 2.12
C ALA A 148 -8.32 2.08 1.83
N ILE A 149 -7.54 1.39 2.67
CA ILE A 149 -6.13 1.12 2.39
C ILE A 149 -6.02 -0.24 1.71
N CYS A 150 -5.53 -0.27 0.48
CA CYS A 150 -5.33 -1.49 -0.29
C CYS A 150 -3.84 -1.83 -0.38
N LEU A 151 -3.43 -2.97 0.18
CA LEU A 151 -2.07 -3.49 0.12
C LEU A 151 -2.03 -4.64 -0.89
N VAL A 152 -1.46 -4.43 -2.07
CA VAL A 152 -1.57 -5.34 -3.21
C VAL A 152 -0.24 -6.00 -3.52
N GLU A 153 -0.12 -7.29 -3.21
CA GLU A 153 0.99 -8.12 -3.69
C GLU A 153 0.74 -8.58 -5.13
N TRP A 154 1.83 -8.66 -5.92
CA TRP A 154 1.80 -9.09 -7.32
C TRP A 154 0.88 -8.24 -8.23
N PRO A 155 0.96 -6.89 -8.16
CA PRO A 155 0.08 -6.00 -8.91
C PRO A 155 0.13 -6.21 -10.43
N GLN A 156 1.26 -6.70 -10.96
CA GLN A 156 1.44 -6.99 -12.38
C GLN A 156 0.43 -8.01 -12.93
N ARG A 157 -0.17 -8.83 -12.07
CA ARG A 157 -1.19 -9.82 -12.44
C ARG A 157 -2.52 -9.17 -12.83
N ALA A 158 -2.86 -8.04 -12.20
CA ALA A 158 -4.04 -7.23 -12.59
C ALA A 158 -3.68 -6.09 -13.55
N GLY A 159 -2.41 -5.67 -13.60
CA GLY A 159 -1.93 -4.67 -14.57
C GLY A 159 -2.74 -3.38 -14.51
N SER A 160 -3.25 -2.92 -15.66
CA SER A 160 -4.00 -1.66 -15.78
C SER A 160 -5.35 -1.64 -15.03
N LEU A 161 -5.88 -2.80 -14.60
CA LEU A 161 -7.11 -2.86 -13.80
C LEU A 161 -6.97 -2.13 -12.47
N LEU A 162 -5.74 -2.05 -11.94
CA LEU A 162 -5.42 -1.41 -10.66
C LEU A 162 -5.32 0.12 -10.74
N GLY A 163 -5.26 0.72 -11.94
CA GLY A 163 -5.00 2.16 -12.09
C GLY A 163 -3.60 2.59 -11.63
N VAL A 164 -3.44 3.89 -11.38
CA VAL A 164 -2.19 4.47 -10.85
C VAL A 164 -2.22 4.37 -9.32
N PRO A 165 -1.26 3.67 -8.69
CA PRO A 165 -1.23 3.55 -7.24
C PRO A 165 -0.75 4.82 -6.57
N ASP A 166 -0.98 4.97 -5.27
CA ASP A 166 -0.35 6.02 -4.46
C ASP A 166 1.13 5.71 -4.21
N LEU A 167 1.44 4.44 -3.95
CA LEU A 167 2.79 3.95 -3.63
C LEU A 167 3.10 2.64 -4.34
N VAL A 168 4.36 2.51 -4.77
CA VAL A 168 4.95 1.24 -5.19
C VAL A 168 6.15 0.93 -4.30
N PHE A 169 6.15 -0.26 -3.71
CA PHE A 169 7.23 -0.81 -2.90
C PHE A 169 7.87 -1.99 -3.64
N SER A 170 9.06 -1.77 -4.21
CA SER A 170 9.87 -2.79 -4.86
C SER A 170 10.86 -3.40 -3.87
N LEU A 171 10.74 -4.70 -3.62
CA LEU A 171 11.56 -5.47 -2.68
C LEU A 171 12.49 -6.40 -3.46
N GLU A 172 13.79 -6.25 -3.25
CA GLU A 172 14.84 -7.06 -3.85
C GLU A 172 15.67 -7.76 -2.77
N LEU A 173 16.15 -8.97 -3.07
CA LEU A 173 17.11 -9.68 -2.21
C LEU A 173 18.48 -8.98 -2.29
N ASP A 174 19.13 -8.73 -1.15
CA ASP A 174 20.39 -7.98 -1.09
C ASP A 174 21.58 -8.85 -0.65
N GLY A 175 21.93 -9.85 -1.47
CA GLY A 175 23.13 -10.69 -1.34
C GLY A 175 23.16 -11.66 -0.14
N ASP A 176 22.63 -11.25 1.00
CA ASP A 176 22.36 -12.02 2.20
C ASP A 176 20.92 -12.58 2.17
N ALA A 177 20.72 -13.77 2.73
CA ALA A 177 19.42 -14.46 2.73
C ALA A 177 18.33 -13.65 3.45
N ASP A 178 18.71 -12.84 4.44
CA ASP A 178 17.76 -12.09 5.27
C ASP A 178 17.67 -10.60 4.91
N ALA A 179 18.63 -10.06 4.16
CA ALA A 179 18.65 -8.65 3.79
C ALA A 179 17.78 -8.37 2.54
N ARG A 180 17.07 -7.25 2.58
CA ARG A 180 16.28 -6.73 1.45
C ARG A 180 16.63 -5.29 1.17
N LYS A 181 16.59 -4.92 -0.10
CA LYS A 181 16.52 -3.52 -0.52
C LYS A 181 15.08 -3.18 -0.87
N LEU A 182 14.54 -2.15 -0.23
CA LEU A 182 13.23 -1.61 -0.56
C LEU A 182 13.40 -0.29 -1.31
N VAL A 183 12.87 -0.20 -2.52
CA VAL A 183 12.71 1.06 -3.25
C VAL A 183 11.23 1.45 -3.22
N ALA A 184 10.94 2.57 -2.60
CA ALA A 184 9.59 3.12 -2.47
C ALA A 184 9.42 4.32 -3.40
N ARG A 185 8.35 4.31 -4.21
CA ARG A 185 7.99 5.38 -5.15
C ARG A 185 6.57 5.85 -4.88
N ALA A 186 6.39 7.16 -4.72
CA ALA A 186 5.09 7.79 -4.58
C ALA A 186 4.62 8.41 -5.91
N TYR A 187 3.34 8.27 -6.22
CA TYR A 187 2.70 8.83 -7.42
C TYR A 187 1.50 9.73 -7.11
N SER A 188 1.13 9.85 -5.84
CA SER A 188 0.11 10.79 -5.35
C SER A 188 0.62 11.59 -4.17
N GLU A 189 -0.06 12.70 -3.85
CA GLU A 189 0.29 13.53 -2.69
C GLU A 189 0.13 12.77 -1.36
N SER A 190 -0.89 11.92 -1.22
CA SER A 190 -1.06 11.08 -0.02
C SER A 190 0.07 10.06 0.11
N GLY A 191 0.44 9.41 -1.00
CA GLY A 191 1.58 8.48 -1.02
C GLY A 191 2.89 9.18 -0.68
N LYS A 192 3.13 10.36 -1.25
CA LYS A 192 4.30 11.19 -0.99
C LYS A 192 4.35 11.62 0.47
N ALA A 193 3.26 12.14 1.02
CA ALA A 193 3.16 12.55 2.42
C ALA A 193 3.45 11.39 3.39
N CYS A 194 2.97 10.18 3.09
CA CYS A 194 3.33 9.00 3.90
C CYS A 194 4.82 8.67 3.77
N LEU A 195 5.37 8.68 2.55
CA LEU A 195 6.77 8.31 2.32
C LEU A 195 7.78 9.32 2.91
N GLU A 196 7.44 10.61 3.00
CA GLU A 196 8.26 11.62 3.68
C GLU A 196 8.42 11.37 5.18
N ARG A 197 7.47 10.64 5.79
CA ARG A 197 7.43 10.31 7.22
C ARG A 197 8.05 8.94 7.54
N CYS A 198 8.64 8.24 6.55
CA CYS A 198 9.21 6.90 6.68
C CYS A 198 10.74 6.86 6.83
#